data_AF-A0A498SL72-F1
#
_entry.id   AF-A0A498SL72-F1
#
_cell.length_a   1.000
_cell.length_b   1.000
_cell.length_c   1.000
_cell.angle_alpha   90.00
_cell.angle_beta   90.00
_cell.angle_gamma   90.00
#
_symmetry.space_group_name_H-M   'P 1'
#
loop_
_entity.id
_entity.type
_entity.pdbx_description
1 polymer ?
#
loop_
_entity_poly.entity_id
_entity_poly.type
_entity_poly.pdbx_seq_one_letter_code
_entity_poly.pdbx_strand_id
1 'polypeptide(L)'
;MQWKKLIFFLFVGCFGLKIAYLDGDVQLQPAPSTINKTKSDIHGLPGLEFRINSKGFLYASLLAGPIINNEIRRFQLQPLKQCFQQFNGCITISNLVISRYRCPQLVSLHPSPPNRLILIIRNLDLEIRANINGEIGVILPVKLNNTVYLRIHQISVTIQFTVQHTLNGSPYVRIVRCYVSTGLSDVFLQNDDFVGNIFNTYFRVN
;
A
#
# COMPACT_ATOMS: atom_id res chain seq x y z
N MET A 1 9.05 -10.22 -17.40
CA MET A 1 7.93 -9.26 -17.63
C MET A 1 6.69 -9.51 -16.73
N GLN A 2 6.42 -10.72 -16.25
CA GLN A 2 5.20 -11.02 -15.45
C GLN A 2 5.29 -10.75 -13.94
N TRP A 3 6.45 -10.81 -13.29
CA TRP A 3 6.53 -10.53 -11.84
C TRP A 3 6.64 -9.04 -11.49
N LYS A 4 7.09 -8.20 -12.44
CA LYS A 4 6.82 -6.75 -12.35
C LYS A 4 5.33 -6.54 -12.17
N LYS A 5 4.45 -7.27 -12.89
CA LYS A 5 3.00 -7.21 -12.65
C LYS A 5 2.58 -7.76 -11.29
N LEU A 6 3.31 -8.69 -10.65
CA LEU A 6 2.98 -9.21 -9.31
C LEU A 6 3.43 -8.26 -8.20
N ILE A 7 4.62 -7.66 -8.30
CA ILE A 7 5.08 -6.55 -7.45
C ILE A 7 4.19 -5.33 -7.67
N PHE A 8 3.80 -5.07 -8.93
CA PHE A 8 2.74 -4.13 -9.29
C PHE A 8 1.48 -4.61 -8.54
N PHE A 9 0.90 -5.80 -8.67
CA PHE A 9 -0.31 -6.22 -7.93
C PHE A 9 -0.18 -6.13 -6.39
N LEU A 10 1.01 -6.27 -5.82
CA LEU A 10 1.31 -6.06 -4.40
C LEU A 10 1.36 -4.57 -4.00
N PHE A 11 1.66 -3.66 -4.94
CA PHE A 11 1.82 -2.19 -4.72
C PHE A 11 0.92 -1.27 -5.57
N VAL A 12 0.12 -1.77 -6.52
CA VAL A 12 -0.54 -1.04 -7.63
C VAL A 12 -1.81 -0.37 -7.25
N GLY A 13 -2.50 -0.95 -6.30
CA GLY A 13 -3.18 -0.07 -5.40
C GLY A 13 -2.11 0.43 -4.45
N CYS A 14 -1.71 1.68 -4.50
CA CYS A 14 -1.33 2.30 -3.24
C CYS A 14 -2.57 2.36 -2.35
N PHE A 15 -2.99 1.21 -1.83
CA PHE A 15 -4.25 0.91 -1.15
C PHE A 15 -5.48 0.67 -2.08
N GLY A 16 -5.38 -0.33 -2.97
CA GLY A 16 -6.42 -0.75 -3.90
C GLY A 16 -6.70 -2.26 -3.93
N LEU A 17 -6.50 -2.97 -2.82
CA LEU A 17 -7.17 -4.23 -2.53
C LEU A 17 -8.28 -3.92 -1.53
N LYS A 18 -9.49 -4.49 -1.72
CA LYS A 18 -10.69 -4.28 -0.91
C LYS A 18 -10.33 -3.80 0.51
N ILE A 19 -10.48 -2.51 0.72
CA ILE A 19 -10.42 -1.88 2.02
C ILE A 19 -11.57 -2.52 2.81
N ALA A 20 -11.26 -3.58 3.57
CA ALA A 20 -11.88 -3.74 4.87
C ALA A 20 -11.49 -2.47 5.59
N TYR A 21 -12.45 -1.55 5.58
CA TYR A 21 -12.42 -0.22 6.14
C TYR A 21 -11.43 -0.13 7.32
N LEU A 22 -10.39 0.68 7.14
CA LEU A 22 -10.01 1.59 8.21
C LEU A 22 -11.23 2.51 8.42
N ASP A 23 -12.28 1.98 9.05
CA ASP A 23 -13.39 2.73 9.64
C ASP A 23 -12.87 3.32 10.95
N GLY A 24 -11.76 4.05 10.82
CA GLY A 24 -11.40 5.09 11.74
C GLY A 24 -11.85 6.36 11.07
N ASP A 25 -13.17 6.52 10.95
CA ASP A 25 -13.81 7.82 10.90
C ASP A 25 -13.13 8.70 11.96
N VAL A 26 -12.12 9.48 11.57
CA VAL A 26 -11.73 10.65 12.36
C VAL A 26 -12.81 11.68 12.06
N GLN A 27 -14.00 11.43 12.58
CA GLN A 27 -15.00 12.46 12.73
C GLN A 27 -14.42 13.44 13.74
N LEU A 28 -13.95 14.58 13.25
CA LEU A 28 -13.89 15.77 14.08
C LEU A 28 -15.35 16.13 14.38
N GLN A 29 -15.92 15.52 15.42
CA GLN A 29 -17.29 15.75 15.85
C GLN A 29 -17.44 17.23 16.23
N PRO A 30 -18.27 18.01 15.51
CA PRO A 30 -18.71 19.30 16.03
C PRO A 30 -19.74 19.03 17.13
N ALA A 31 -19.65 19.80 18.22
CA ALA A 31 -20.65 19.81 19.29
C ALA A 31 -22.07 20.04 18.74
N PRO A 32 -23.13 19.52 19.40
CA PRO A 32 -24.47 19.53 18.83
C PRO A 32 -25.09 20.93 18.89
N SER A 33 -25.39 21.51 17.73
CA SER A 33 -26.37 22.60 17.62
C SER A 33 -27.47 22.20 16.64
N THR A 34 -28.64 21.93 17.19
CA THR A 34 -29.90 21.68 16.48
C THR A 34 -30.37 22.93 15.75
N ILE A 35 -30.21 23.01 14.43
CA ILE A 35 -30.94 23.99 13.60
C ILE A 35 -31.35 23.32 12.27
N ASN A 36 -32.66 23.28 12.04
CA ASN A 36 -33.32 22.78 10.84
C ASN A 36 -32.81 23.50 9.58
N LYS A 37 -32.20 22.77 8.64
CA LYS A 37 -31.71 23.33 7.37
C LYS A 37 -32.74 23.18 6.25
N THR A 38 -33.37 24.30 5.86
CA THR A 38 -33.91 24.47 4.51
C THR A 38 -32.78 24.82 3.55
N LYS A 39 -32.86 24.22 2.36
CA LYS A 39 -31.90 24.19 1.26
C LYS A 39 -31.88 25.54 0.51
N SER A 40 -30.72 26.19 0.44
CA SER A 40 -30.38 27.15 -0.62
C SER A 40 -28.86 27.21 -0.77
N ASP A 41 -28.38 27.00 -1.99
CA ASP A 41 -26.99 26.88 -2.41
C ASP A 41 -26.31 28.26 -2.54
N ILE A 42 -26.17 28.93 -1.39
CA ILE A 42 -25.29 30.08 -1.22
C ILE A 42 -24.45 29.73 0.00
N HIS A 43 -23.22 29.27 -0.23
CA HIS A 43 -22.29 29.00 0.86
C HIS A 43 -21.98 30.31 1.59
N GLY A 44 -22.73 30.57 2.67
CA GLY A 44 -22.42 31.66 3.59
C GLY A 44 -20.99 31.54 4.11
N LEU A 45 -20.39 32.67 4.46
CA LEU A 45 -19.05 32.70 5.06
C LEU A 45 -19.02 31.74 6.25
N PRO A 46 -17.93 30.95 6.42
CA PRO A 46 -17.85 30.03 7.53
C PRO A 46 -17.87 30.81 8.85
N GLY A 47 -18.68 30.34 9.81
CA GLY A 47 -18.66 30.89 11.18
C GLY A 47 -17.37 30.59 11.92
N LEU A 48 -16.60 29.61 11.46
CA LEU A 48 -15.30 29.22 12.01
C LEU A 48 -14.39 28.68 10.88
N GLU A 49 -13.15 29.16 10.83
CA GLU A 49 -12.14 28.73 9.87
C GLU A 49 -10.94 28.10 10.60
N PHE A 50 -10.59 26.87 10.23
CA PHE A 50 -9.36 26.22 10.68
C PHE A 50 -8.28 26.34 9.61
N ARG A 51 -7.12 26.90 10.00
CA ARG A 51 -5.98 27.04 9.11
C ARG A 51 -4.77 26.27 9.61
N ILE A 52 -4.29 25.33 8.79
CA ILE A 52 -3.04 24.60 9.02
C ILE A 52 -1.95 25.25 8.19
N ASN A 53 -0.92 25.78 8.85
CA ASN A 53 0.23 26.37 8.19
C ASN A 53 1.32 25.32 7.89
N SER A 54 2.41 25.75 7.24
CA SER A 54 3.54 24.88 6.91
C SER A 54 4.15 24.19 8.13
N LYS A 55 4.24 24.87 9.28
CA LYS A 55 4.73 24.26 10.54
C LYS A 55 3.81 23.15 11.04
N GLY A 56 2.49 23.30 10.89
CA GLY A 56 1.52 22.25 11.19
C GLY A 56 1.73 21.01 10.33
N PHE A 57 2.02 21.18 9.04
CA PHE A 57 2.36 20.06 8.15
C PHE A 57 3.71 19.41 8.45
N LEU A 58 4.70 20.19 8.88
CA LEU A 58 5.97 19.65 9.38
C LEU A 58 5.72 18.78 10.62
N TYR A 59 4.91 19.23 11.57
CA TYR A 59 4.54 18.44 12.73
C TYR A 59 3.76 17.17 12.35
N ALA A 60 2.80 17.27 11.42
CA ALA A 60 2.08 16.12 10.90
C ALA A 60 3.01 15.10 10.22
N SER A 61 4.07 15.56 9.56
CA SER A 61 5.10 14.68 8.96
C SER A 61 5.84 13.85 10.02
N LEU A 62 6.13 14.45 11.19
CA LEU A 62 6.77 13.75 12.31
C LEU A 62 5.85 12.67 12.90
N LEU A 63 4.54 12.94 12.97
CA LEU A 63 3.54 11.97 13.45
C LEU A 63 3.24 10.87 12.42
N ALA A 64 3.35 11.16 11.13
CA ALA A 64 3.06 10.20 10.07
C ALA A 64 4.01 9.00 10.10
N GLY A 65 5.29 9.20 10.43
CA GLY A 65 6.29 8.12 10.47
C GLY A 65 5.88 6.95 11.37
N PRO A 66 5.65 7.18 12.67
CA PRO A 66 5.18 6.13 13.59
C PRO A 66 3.87 5.46 13.14
N ILE A 67 2.92 6.22 12.60
CA ILE A 67 1.64 5.68 12.09
C ILE A 67 1.92 4.70 10.94
N ILE A 68 2.71 5.11 9.96
CA ILE A 68 3.09 4.26 8.81
C ILE A 68 3.84 3.02 9.27
N ASN A 69 4.77 3.14 10.23
CA ASN A 69 5.53 2.01 10.77
C ASN A 69 4.60 0.95 11.41
N ASN A 70 3.54 1.39 12.09
CA ASN A 70 2.58 0.50 12.73
C ASN A 70 1.63 -0.14 11.72
N GLU A 71 1.08 0.64 10.79
CA GLU A 71 0.10 0.15 9.81
C GLU A 71 0.73 -0.80 8.80
N ILE A 72 1.96 -0.51 8.31
CA ILE A 72 2.63 -1.41 7.36
C ILE A 72 2.81 -2.80 7.99
N ARG A 73 3.25 -2.91 9.25
CA ARG A 73 3.48 -4.21 9.89
C ARG A 73 2.22 -5.03 10.09
N ARG A 74 1.06 -4.38 10.21
CA ARG A 74 -0.24 -5.02 10.40
C ARG A 74 -0.91 -5.40 9.08
N PHE A 75 -0.33 -5.01 7.96
CA PHE A 75 -0.87 -5.29 6.64
C PHE A 75 -0.88 -6.81 6.38
N GLN A 76 -2.07 -7.36 6.14
CA GLN A 76 -2.28 -8.74 5.72
C GLN A 76 -2.92 -8.75 4.33
N LEU A 77 -2.30 -9.49 3.41
CA LEU A 77 -2.81 -9.65 2.06
C LEU A 77 -3.63 -10.92 1.94
N GLN A 78 -4.73 -10.83 1.19
CA GLN A 78 -5.54 -11.99 0.84
C GLN A 78 -4.74 -12.92 -0.09
N PRO A 79 -4.97 -14.26 0.01
CA PRO A 79 -4.35 -15.20 -0.89
C PRO A 79 -4.66 -14.88 -2.36
N LEU A 80 -3.64 -14.97 -3.21
CA LEU A 80 -3.74 -14.71 -4.64
C LEU A 80 -3.50 -16.01 -5.42
N LYS A 81 -4.40 -16.32 -6.35
CA LYS A 81 -4.21 -17.41 -7.31
C LYS A 81 -3.76 -16.83 -8.65
N GLN A 82 -2.62 -17.29 -9.14
CA GLN A 82 -2.05 -16.89 -10.43
C GLN A 82 -1.85 -18.13 -11.30
N CYS A 83 -2.38 -18.10 -12.52
CA CYS A 83 -2.18 -19.17 -13.50
C CYS A 83 -1.25 -18.71 -14.62
N PHE A 84 -0.36 -19.61 -15.04
CA PHE A 84 0.63 -19.35 -16.09
C PHE A 84 0.30 -20.20 -17.31
N GLN A 85 -0.08 -19.52 -18.39
CA GLN A 85 -0.39 -20.17 -19.68
C GLN A 85 0.83 -20.90 -20.26
N GLN A 86 2.04 -20.41 -20.00
CA GLN A 86 3.30 -20.96 -20.50
C GLN A 86 3.67 -22.33 -19.89
N PHE A 87 3.18 -22.60 -18.68
CA PHE A 87 3.51 -23.80 -17.91
C PHE A 87 2.25 -24.58 -17.52
N ASN A 88 1.15 -24.40 -18.26
CA ASN A 88 -0.15 -25.03 -18.04
C ASN A 88 -0.45 -25.38 -16.56
N GLY A 89 -0.45 -24.35 -15.71
CA GLY A 89 -0.44 -24.57 -14.26
C GLY A 89 -0.80 -23.32 -13.47
N CYS A 90 -1.17 -23.53 -12.20
CA CYS A 90 -1.61 -22.48 -11.29
C CYS A 90 -0.88 -22.59 -9.97
N ILE A 91 -0.45 -21.44 -9.47
CA ILE A 91 0.08 -21.28 -8.11
C ILE A 91 -0.87 -20.44 -7.28
N THR A 92 -0.90 -20.74 -6.00
CA THR A 92 -1.60 -19.97 -4.97
C THR A 92 -0.55 -19.45 -4.01
N ILE A 93 -0.53 -18.13 -3.85
CA ILE A 93 0.32 -17.43 -2.91
C ILE A 93 -0.55 -17.11 -1.70
N SER A 94 -0.21 -17.65 -0.53
CA SER A 94 -0.95 -17.44 0.72
C SER A 94 -0.02 -17.00 1.84
N ASN A 95 -0.60 -16.57 2.95
CA ASN A 95 0.12 -16.21 4.18
C ASN A 95 1.23 -15.18 3.93
N LEU A 96 0.92 -14.15 3.14
CA LEU A 96 1.84 -13.04 2.91
C LEU A 96 1.95 -12.21 4.19
N VAL A 97 3.12 -12.24 4.81
CA VAL A 97 3.43 -11.50 6.04
C VAL A 97 4.71 -10.71 5.86
N ILE A 98 4.79 -9.52 6.45
CA ILE A 98 6.04 -8.75 6.48
C ILE A 98 6.94 -9.35 7.56
N SER A 99 7.99 -10.05 7.14
CA SER A 99 8.97 -10.69 8.04
C SER A 99 10.00 -9.72 8.57
N ARG A 100 10.43 -8.76 7.75
CA ARG A 100 11.35 -7.69 8.17
C ARG A 100 10.89 -6.35 7.62
N TYR A 101 11.09 -5.32 8.44
CA TYR A 101 10.70 -3.95 8.14
C TYR A 101 11.80 -3.01 8.60
N ARG A 102 12.32 -2.19 7.68
CA ARG A 102 13.21 -1.08 8.00
C ARG A 102 12.46 0.23 7.81
N CYS A 103 12.43 1.06 8.85
CA CYS A 103 11.75 2.35 8.81
C CYS A 103 12.28 3.23 7.66
N PRO A 104 11.41 4.03 7.02
CA PRO A 104 11.80 4.95 5.97
C PRO A 104 12.73 6.04 6.52
N GLN A 105 13.61 6.56 5.65
CA GLN A 105 14.50 7.68 6.00
C GLN A 105 13.79 9.03 5.96
N LEU A 106 12.76 9.16 5.12
CA LEU A 106 11.98 10.37 4.98
C LEU A 106 10.50 10.01 4.96
N VAL A 107 9.75 10.72 5.78
CA VAL A 107 8.29 10.83 5.70
C VAL A 107 7.94 12.31 5.71
N SER A 108 7.23 12.77 4.68
CA SER A 108 6.83 14.16 4.54
C SER A 108 5.40 14.26 4.06
N LEU A 109 4.59 15.04 4.78
CA LEU A 109 3.25 15.43 4.40
C LEU A 109 3.23 16.94 4.20
N HIS A 110 2.85 17.40 3.01
CA HIS A 110 2.78 18.84 2.72
C HIS A 110 1.62 19.17 1.77
N PRO A 111 1.10 20.40 1.82
CA PRO A 111 0.07 20.84 0.91
C PRO A 111 0.67 21.13 -0.47
N SER A 112 -0.09 20.84 -1.52
CA SER A 112 0.23 21.17 -2.90
C SER A 112 -1.00 21.79 -3.56
N PRO A 113 -0.97 23.08 -3.91
CA PRO A 113 -2.10 23.72 -4.56
C PRO A 113 -2.41 23.10 -5.95
N PRO A 114 -3.69 23.04 -6.36
CA PRO A 114 -4.91 23.33 -5.59
C PRO A 114 -5.46 22.10 -4.84
N ASN A 115 -5.90 22.27 -3.59
CA ASN A 115 -6.60 21.27 -2.75
C ASN A 115 -5.97 19.88 -2.65
N ARG A 116 -4.64 19.75 -2.80
CA ARG A 116 -3.95 18.47 -2.67
C ARG A 116 -3.05 18.44 -1.45
N LEU A 117 -2.91 17.24 -0.90
CA LEU A 117 -1.88 16.90 0.06
C LEU A 117 -0.99 15.84 -0.56
N ILE A 118 0.32 15.96 -0.38
CA ILE A 118 1.28 14.99 -0.88
C ILE A 118 1.96 14.35 0.32
N LEU A 119 1.87 13.01 0.41
CA LEU A 119 2.66 12.19 1.32
C LEU A 119 3.78 11.54 0.54
N ILE A 120 5.01 11.79 0.97
CA ILE A 120 6.22 11.20 0.42
C ILE A 120 6.85 10.32 1.49
N ILE A 121 7.15 9.08 1.13
CA ILE A 121 7.89 8.11 1.93
C ILE A 121 9.10 7.70 1.09
N ARG A 122 10.32 7.73 1.65
CA ARG A 122 11.53 7.33 0.91
C ARG A 122 12.40 6.36 1.68
N ASN A 123 13.06 5.51 0.89
CA ASN A 123 14.05 4.53 1.33
C ASN A 123 13.53 3.60 2.44
N LEU A 124 12.35 3.04 2.20
CA LEU A 124 11.77 1.96 2.99
C LEU A 124 12.32 0.62 2.50
N ASP A 125 12.70 -0.28 3.40
CA ASP A 125 13.05 -1.66 3.03
C ASP A 125 12.06 -2.65 3.66
N LEU A 126 11.62 -3.63 2.88
CA LEU A 126 10.67 -4.66 3.30
C LEU A 126 11.20 -6.05 2.95
N GLU A 127 10.95 -7.01 3.83
CA GLU A 127 11.01 -8.43 3.52
C GLU A 127 9.64 -9.04 3.77
N ILE A 128 9.11 -9.71 2.77
CA ILE A 128 7.81 -10.36 2.79
C ILE A 128 8.05 -11.86 2.70
N ARG A 129 7.47 -12.61 3.63
CA ARG A 129 7.40 -14.06 3.59
C ARG A 129 6.04 -14.47 3.05
N ALA A 130 6.00 -15.44 2.15
CA ALA A 130 4.75 -16.02 1.64
C ALA A 130 4.89 -17.51 1.39
N ASN A 131 3.77 -18.22 1.40
CA ASN A 131 3.72 -19.64 1.05
C ASN A 131 3.21 -19.78 -0.38
N ILE A 132 3.85 -20.64 -1.17
CA ILE A 132 3.44 -20.96 -2.54
C ILE A 132 3.04 -22.42 -2.61
N ASN A 133 1.80 -22.63 -3.04
CA ASN A 133 1.22 -23.95 -3.25
C ASN A 133 0.67 -24.05 -4.66
N GLY A 134 0.90 -25.17 -5.36
CA GLY A 134 0.28 -25.39 -6.66
C GLY A 134 1.00 -26.43 -7.50
N GLU A 135 0.70 -26.42 -8.78
CA GLU A 135 1.27 -27.35 -9.74
C GLU A 135 1.51 -26.62 -11.06
N ILE A 136 2.70 -26.82 -11.63
CA ILE A 136 3.08 -26.32 -12.94
C ILE A 136 3.32 -27.50 -13.88
N GLY A 137 2.68 -27.47 -15.04
CA GLY A 137 2.90 -28.40 -16.14
C GLY A 137 4.13 -28.01 -16.94
N VAL A 138 5.26 -28.62 -16.63
CA VAL A 138 6.35 -28.81 -17.60
C VAL A 138 6.23 -30.22 -18.19
N ILE A 139 7.26 -30.76 -18.87
CA ILE A 139 7.23 -32.12 -19.46
C ILE A 139 6.70 -33.17 -18.46
N LEU A 140 6.97 -32.99 -17.16
CA LEU A 140 6.24 -33.63 -16.08
C LEU A 140 5.62 -32.58 -15.13
N PRO A 141 4.44 -32.85 -14.52
CA PRO A 141 3.85 -31.93 -13.56
C PRO A 141 4.69 -31.83 -12.29
N VAL A 142 5.06 -30.60 -11.90
CA VAL A 142 5.84 -30.32 -10.69
C VAL A 142 4.94 -29.67 -9.65
N LYS A 143 4.78 -30.35 -8.52
CA LYS A 143 4.08 -29.81 -7.35
C LYS A 143 4.99 -28.85 -6.59
N LEU A 144 4.47 -27.68 -6.30
CA LEU A 144 5.12 -26.64 -5.51
C LEU A 144 4.44 -26.56 -4.15
N ASN A 145 5.20 -26.72 -3.08
CA ASN A 145 4.78 -26.46 -1.71
C ASN A 145 6.01 -25.94 -0.95
N ASN A 146 6.25 -24.64 -1.03
CA ASN A 146 7.45 -24.01 -0.48
C ASN A 146 7.15 -22.61 0.07
N THR A 147 8.04 -22.14 0.94
CA THR A 147 8.05 -20.76 1.44
C THR A 147 9.00 -19.91 0.59
N VAL A 148 8.51 -18.77 0.12
CA VAL A 148 9.30 -17.73 -0.56
C VAL A 148 9.51 -16.52 0.33
N TYR A 149 10.63 -15.86 0.10
CA TYR A 149 10.94 -14.54 0.63
C TYR A 149 11.12 -13.57 -0.53
N LEU A 150 10.45 -12.43 -0.44
CA LEU A 150 10.60 -11.29 -1.32
C LEU A 150 11.22 -10.16 -0.52
N ARG A 151 12.44 -9.75 -0.88
CA ARG A 151 13.12 -8.62 -0.29
C ARG A 151 13.10 -7.46 -1.27
N ILE A 152 12.67 -6.29 -0.80
CA ILE A 152 12.56 -5.09 -1.62
C ILE A 152 13.29 -3.97 -0.90
N HIS A 153 14.24 -3.37 -1.60
CA HIS A 153 15.08 -2.31 -1.09
C HIS A 153 14.77 -0.96 -1.74
N GLN A 154 14.99 0.10 -0.98
CA GLN A 154 14.89 1.49 -1.42
C GLN A 154 13.51 1.84 -2.00
N ILE A 155 12.45 1.36 -1.35
CA ILE A 155 11.08 1.65 -1.75
C ILE A 155 10.80 3.13 -1.47
N SER A 156 10.29 3.82 -2.47
CA SER A 156 9.79 5.18 -2.34
C SER A 156 8.35 5.25 -2.82
N VAL A 157 7.50 5.88 -2.02
CA VAL A 157 6.06 6.01 -2.26
C VAL A 157 5.70 7.48 -2.25
N THR A 158 4.94 7.93 -3.24
CA THR A 158 4.37 9.27 -3.29
C THR A 158 2.88 9.15 -3.49
N ILE A 159 2.10 9.54 -2.48
CA ILE A 159 0.64 9.52 -2.49
C ILE A 159 0.15 10.95 -2.60
N GLN A 160 -0.75 11.21 -3.55
CA GLN A 160 -1.47 12.47 -3.65
C GLN A 160 -2.90 12.26 -3.17
N PHE A 161 -3.31 13.07 -2.20
CA PHE A 161 -4.65 13.12 -1.70
C PHE A 161 -5.34 14.41 -2.15
N THR A 162 -6.67 14.39 -2.19
CA THR A 162 -7.52 15.57 -2.27
C THR A 162 -8.41 15.62 -1.04
N VAL A 163 -8.65 16.81 -0.52
CA VAL A 163 -9.59 17.05 0.58
C VAL A 163 -10.92 17.47 -0.03
N GLN A 164 -11.96 16.70 0.25
CA GLN A 164 -13.32 16.94 -0.21
C GLN A 164 -14.25 16.99 1.00
N HIS A 165 -15.48 17.46 0.80
CA HIS A 165 -16.51 17.44 1.83
C HIS A 165 -17.70 16.62 1.33
N THR A 166 -18.36 15.92 2.25
CA THR A 166 -19.62 15.23 1.95
C THR A 166 -20.76 16.25 1.85
N LEU A 167 -21.94 15.81 1.39
CA LEU A 167 -23.17 16.61 1.39
C LEU A 167 -23.54 17.12 2.80
N ASN A 168 -23.09 16.43 3.84
CA ASN A 168 -23.35 16.79 5.24
C ASN A 168 -22.30 17.77 5.80
N GLY A 169 -21.29 18.15 5.00
CA GLY A 169 -20.22 19.06 5.39
C GLY A 169 -19.03 18.40 6.09
N SER A 170 -19.03 17.07 6.27
CA SER A 170 -17.89 16.36 6.87
C SER A 170 -16.72 16.29 5.89
N PRO A 171 -15.49 16.65 6.30
CA PRO A 171 -14.33 16.52 5.44
C PRO A 171 -13.95 15.04 5.28
N TYR A 172 -13.55 14.65 4.08
CA TYR A 172 -12.92 13.36 3.83
C TYR A 172 -11.74 13.52 2.86
N VAL A 173 -10.80 12.58 2.97
CA VAL A 173 -9.58 12.57 2.16
C VAL A 173 -9.67 11.46 1.15
N ARG A 174 -9.40 11.76 -0.13
CA ARG A 174 -9.42 10.78 -1.21
C ARG A 174 -8.05 10.69 -1.88
N ILE A 175 -7.56 9.47 -2.09
CA ILE A 175 -6.35 9.23 -2.89
C ILE A 175 -6.68 9.51 -4.36
N VAL A 176 -5.92 10.43 -4.96
CA VAL A 176 -6.06 10.81 -6.38
C VAL A 176 -5.01 10.10 -7.22
N ARG A 177 -3.78 10.04 -6.71
CA ARG A 177 -2.66 9.40 -7.38
C ARG A 177 -1.80 8.70 -6.38
N CYS A 178 -1.14 7.66 -6.84
CA CYS A 178 0.00 7.16 -6.13
C CYS A 178 1.06 6.60 -7.07
N TYR A 179 2.29 6.83 -6.69
CA TYR A 179 3.48 6.37 -7.36
C TYR A 179 4.32 5.56 -6.38
N VAL A 180 4.79 4.40 -6.82
CA VAL A 180 5.74 3.56 -6.10
C VAL A 180 6.93 3.30 -6.99
N SER A 181 8.12 3.48 -6.45
CA SER A 181 9.37 3.06 -7.07
C SER A 181 10.15 2.16 -6.12
N THR A 182 10.83 1.18 -6.68
CA THR A 182 11.68 0.23 -5.95
C THR A 182 13.07 0.26 -6.57
N GLY A 183 14.12 0.22 -5.73
CA GLY A 183 15.49 0.17 -6.22
C GLY A 183 15.87 -1.24 -6.66
N LEU A 184 15.91 -2.17 -5.69
CA LEU A 184 16.24 -3.57 -5.91
C LEU A 184 15.14 -4.46 -5.34
N SER A 185 14.83 -5.57 -6.03
CA SER A 185 13.89 -6.57 -5.55
C SER A 185 14.43 -7.97 -5.81
N ASP A 186 14.60 -8.75 -4.74
CA ASP A 186 15.09 -10.11 -4.80
C ASP A 186 14.00 -11.08 -4.32
N VAL A 187 13.86 -12.20 -5.03
CA VAL A 187 12.99 -13.31 -4.63
C VAL A 187 13.85 -14.54 -4.45
N PHE A 188 13.70 -15.22 -3.32
CA PHE A 188 14.39 -16.47 -3.04
C PHE A 188 13.51 -17.46 -2.28
N LEU A 189 13.73 -18.74 -2.52
CA LEU A 189 13.07 -19.84 -1.81
C LEU A 189 13.87 -20.22 -0.56
N GLN A 190 13.18 -20.72 0.47
CA GLN A 190 13.83 -21.20 1.70
C GLN A 190 14.61 -22.51 1.50
N ASN A 191 14.27 -23.30 0.47
CA ASN A 191 14.83 -24.63 0.25
C ASN A 191 15.71 -24.67 -1.01
N ASP A 192 16.97 -25.07 -0.85
CA ASP A 192 18.01 -25.18 -1.89
C ASP A 192 17.93 -26.48 -2.73
N ASP A 193 16.73 -27.04 -2.89
CA ASP A 193 16.55 -28.22 -3.76
C ASP A 193 16.59 -27.84 -5.26
N PHE A 194 16.60 -28.85 -6.14
CA PHE A 194 16.57 -28.68 -7.60
C PHE A 194 15.48 -27.70 -8.09
N VAL A 195 14.31 -27.71 -7.44
CA VAL A 195 13.22 -26.74 -7.68
C VAL A 195 13.63 -25.32 -7.29
N GLY A 196 14.36 -25.16 -6.19
CA GLY A 196 14.98 -23.91 -5.75
C GLY A 196 15.98 -23.37 -6.76
N ASN A 197 16.85 -24.22 -7.31
CA ASN A 197 17.82 -23.83 -8.33
C ASN A 197 17.17 -23.42 -9.65
N ILE A 198 16.14 -24.14 -10.12
CA ILE A 198 15.38 -23.73 -11.31
C ILE A 198 14.70 -22.39 -11.04
N PHE A 199 14.04 -22.24 -9.89
CA PHE A 199 13.34 -21.00 -9.57
C PHE A 199 14.33 -19.82 -9.45
N ASN A 200 15.41 -19.97 -8.69
CA ASN A 200 16.41 -18.92 -8.55
C ASN A 200 17.06 -18.58 -9.90
N THR A 201 17.29 -19.55 -10.79
CA THR A 201 17.87 -19.30 -12.13
C THR A 201 16.92 -18.55 -13.07
N TYR A 202 15.62 -18.86 -13.03
CA TYR A 202 14.61 -18.21 -13.89
C TYR A 202 14.07 -16.90 -13.32
N PHE A 203 14.15 -16.68 -12.00
CA PHE A 203 13.48 -15.57 -11.32
C PHE A 203 14.40 -14.58 -10.60
N ARG A 204 15.71 -14.86 -10.45
CA ARG A 204 16.69 -13.88 -9.98
C ARG A 204 17.05 -12.95 -11.15
N VAL A 205 16.41 -11.80 -11.18
CA VAL A 205 16.63 -10.77 -12.22
C VAL A 205 17.69 -9.80 -11.69
N ASN A 206 18.87 -9.79 -12.34
CA ASN A 206 19.80 -8.66 -12.29
C ASN A 206 19.17 -7.44 -12.98
#